data_AF-Q749H6-F1
#
_entry.id   AF-Q749H6-F1
#
_cell.length_a   1.000
_cell.length_b   1.000
_cell.length_c   1.000
_cell.angle_alpha   90.00
_cell.angle_beta   90.00
_cell.angle_gamma   90.00
#
_symmetry.space_group_name_H-M   'P 1'
#
loop_
_entity.id
_entity.type
_entity.pdbx_description
1 polymer ?
#
loop_
_entity_poly.entity_id
_entity_poly.type
_entity_poly.pdbx_seq_one_letter_code
_entity_poly.pdbx_strand_id
1 'polypeptide(L)'
;MKLSRRDGIFLVIILALITVLVLNRGSEQGKPLPADDAHRPFSEALARGADRETTEQGCVRCHATAARPLPPGHPPKEQCLFCHRPAPATR
;
A
#
# COMPACT_ATOMS: atom_id res chain seq x y z
N MET A 1 -4.32 33.94 -16.22
CA MET A 1 -3.41 32.98 -16.90
C MET A 1 -4.07 32.58 -18.21
N LYS A 2 -3.41 32.78 -19.37
CA LYS A 2 -3.96 32.42 -20.68
C LYS A 2 -3.62 30.95 -20.94
N LEU A 3 -4.59 30.04 -20.83
CA LEU A 3 -4.39 28.67 -21.28
C LEU A 3 -4.16 28.70 -22.79
N SER A 4 -2.97 28.32 -23.21
CA SER A 4 -2.68 28.09 -24.61
C SER A 4 -3.32 26.77 -25.05
N ARG A 5 -3.53 26.60 -26.36
CA ARG A 5 -4.03 25.34 -26.94
C ARG A 5 -3.15 24.14 -26.55
N ARG A 6 -1.85 24.37 -26.31
CA ARG A 6 -0.90 23.35 -25.86
C ARG A 6 -1.15 22.93 -24.41
N ASP A 7 -1.50 23.88 -23.55
CA ASP A 7 -1.84 23.61 -22.13
C ASP A 7 -3.14 22.79 -22.04
N GLY A 8 -4.12 23.08 -22.90
CA GLY A 8 -5.35 22.29 -22.98
C GLY A 8 -5.09 20.84 -23.37
N ILE A 9 -4.25 20.60 -24.39
CA ILE A 9 -3.88 19.23 -24.81
C ILE A 9 -3.12 18.51 -23.69
N PHE A 10 -2.18 19.17 -23.03
CA PHE A 10 -1.40 18.60 -21.95
C PHE A 10 -2.30 18.17 -20.77
N LEU A 11 -3.27 19.00 -20.41
CA LEU A 11 -4.23 18.69 -19.36
C LEU A 11 -5.11 17.48 -19.70
N VAL A 12 -5.57 17.38 -20.95
CA VAL A 12 -6.35 16.22 -21.41
C VAL A 12 -5.53 14.93 -21.32
N ILE A 13 -4.24 14.95 -21.69
CA ILE A 13 -3.36 13.79 -21.58
C ILE A 13 -3.16 13.37 -20.12
N ILE A 14 -2.92 14.34 -19.22
CA ILE A 14 -2.80 14.07 -17.78
C ILE A 14 -4.08 13.44 -17.25
N LEU A 15 -5.24 14.01 -17.61
CA LEU A 15 -6.52 13.52 -17.15
C LEU A 15 -6.76 12.07 -17.63
N ALA A 16 -6.48 11.81 -18.91
CA ALA A 16 -6.60 10.47 -19.48
C ALA A 16 -5.68 9.46 -18.78
N LEU A 17 -4.43 9.84 -18.50
CA LEU A 17 -3.50 8.98 -17.76
C LEU A 17 -4.00 8.67 -16.35
N ILE A 18 -4.45 9.68 -15.60
CA ILE A 18 -5.02 9.50 -14.26
C ILE A 18 -6.24 8.58 -14.32
N THR A 19 -7.14 8.77 -15.28
CA THR A 19 -8.32 7.92 -15.46
C THR A 19 -7.92 6.47 -15.68
N VAL A 20 -6.97 6.19 -16.57
CA VAL A 20 -6.48 4.82 -16.81
C VAL A 20 -5.88 4.21 -15.53
N LEU A 21 -5.07 4.96 -14.79
CA LEU A 21 -4.46 4.49 -13.55
C LEU A 21 -5.49 4.19 -12.45
N VAL A 22 -6.54 5.01 -12.33
CA VAL A 22 -7.60 4.79 -11.34
C VAL A 22 -8.45 3.58 -11.70
N LEU A 23 -8.81 3.40 -12.98
CA LEU A 23 -9.59 2.26 -13.45
C LEU A 23 -8.81 0.93 -13.34
N ASN A 24 -7.48 0.97 -13.43
CA ASN A 24 -6.60 -0.19 -13.28
C ASN A 24 -6.08 -0.40 -11.84
N ARG A 25 -6.63 0.26 -10.82
CA ARG A 25 -6.35 -0.08 -9.42
C ARG A 25 -6.98 -1.43 -9.12
N GLY A 26 -6.28 -2.51 -9.47
CA GLY A 26 -6.73 -3.88 -9.27
C GLY A 26 -7.23 -4.13 -7.85
N SER A 27 -8.20 -5.04 -7.72
CA SER A 27 -8.85 -5.44 -6.47
C SER A 27 -7.93 -6.24 -5.52
N GLU A 28 -6.64 -6.35 -5.82
CA GLU A 28 -5.65 -7.11 -5.04
C GLU A 28 -5.20 -6.35 -3.80
N GLN A 29 -6.17 -5.96 -2.98
CA GLN A 29 -5.90 -5.61 -1.60
C GLN A 29 -5.59 -6.92 -0.88
N GLY A 30 -4.35 -7.05 -0.42
CA GLY A 30 -3.95 -8.16 0.43
C GLY A 30 -4.86 -8.22 1.67
N LYS A 31 -4.92 -9.39 2.32
CA LYS A 31 -5.65 -9.51 3.58
C LYS A 31 -5.17 -8.42 4.56
N PRO A 32 -6.06 -7.71 5.24
CA PRO A 32 -5.64 -6.64 6.13
C PRO A 32 -4.72 -7.16 7.24
N LEU A 33 -3.86 -6.28 7.75
CA LEU A 33 -3.04 -6.59 8.92
C LEU A 33 -3.97 -6.96 10.09
N PRO A 34 -3.80 -8.13 10.73
CA PRO A 34 -4.64 -8.53 11.85
C PRO A 34 -4.59 -7.52 13.00
N ALA A 35 -5.71 -7.37 13.71
CA ALA A 35 -5.80 -6.55 14.91
C ALA A 35 -5.58 -7.38 16.17
N ASP A 36 -4.53 -8.20 16.19
CA ASP A 36 -4.16 -9.05 17.34
C ASP A 36 -2.94 -8.48 18.09
N ASP A 37 -2.63 -9.06 19.25
CA ASP A 37 -1.54 -8.58 20.11
C ASP A 37 -0.16 -8.65 19.44
N ALA A 38 0.05 -9.56 18.48
CA ALA A 38 1.31 -9.71 17.77
C ALA A 38 1.48 -8.63 16.68
N HIS A 39 0.38 -8.15 16.11
CA HIS A 39 0.39 -7.17 15.01
C HIS A 39 0.07 -5.74 15.45
N ARG A 40 -0.59 -5.56 16.61
CA ARG A 40 -0.96 -4.25 17.18
C ARG A 40 0.20 -3.26 17.32
N PRO A 41 1.42 -3.65 17.73
CA PRO A 41 2.54 -2.71 17.82
C PRO A 41 2.87 -2.02 16.48
N PHE A 42 2.69 -2.72 15.36
CA PHE A 42 2.95 -2.16 14.02
C PHE A 42 1.83 -1.21 13.58
N SER A 43 0.57 -1.54 13.84
CA SER A 43 -0.55 -0.63 13.53
C SER A 43 -0.51 0.65 14.37
N GLU A 44 -0.15 0.54 15.65
CA GLU A 44 0.05 1.68 16.54
C GLU A 44 1.27 2.54 16.15
N ALA A 45 2.35 1.92 15.68
CA ALA A 45 3.50 2.66 15.15
C ALA A 45 3.10 3.52 13.95
N LEU A 46 2.39 2.93 12.98
CA LEU A 46 1.88 3.65 11.81
C LEU A 46 0.92 4.78 12.20
N ALA A 47 0.01 4.53 13.16
CA ALA A 47 -0.92 5.54 13.65
C ALA A 47 -0.21 6.73 14.33
N ARG A 48 0.96 6.50 14.92
CA ARG A 48 1.82 7.54 15.51
C ARG A 48 2.73 8.24 14.49
N GLY A 49 2.61 7.92 13.21
CA GLY A 49 3.40 8.53 12.14
C GLY A 49 4.76 7.88 11.91
N ALA A 50 4.98 6.64 12.37
CA ALA A 50 6.16 5.89 11.99
C ALA A 50 6.20 5.66 10.48
N ASP A 51 7.41 5.62 9.94
CA ASP A 51 7.62 5.33 8.53
C ASP A 51 7.22 3.89 8.18
N ARG A 52 6.59 3.73 7.02
CA ARG A 52 6.05 2.45 6.54
C ARG A 52 7.18 1.44 6.30
N GLU A 53 8.23 1.85 5.61
CA GLU A 53 9.36 0.97 5.25
C GLU A 53 10.07 0.47 6.51
N THR A 54 10.30 1.36 7.47
CA THR A 54 10.88 1.00 8.77
C THR A 54 10.00 0.03 9.55
N THR A 55 8.68 0.21 9.50
CA THR A 55 7.71 -0.70 10.14
C THR A 55 7.73 -2.09 9.50
N GLU A 56 7.86 -2.16 8.17
CA GLU A 56 7.86 -3.41 7.40
C GLU A 56 9.08 -4.29 7.65
N GLN A 57 10.22 -3.71 8.04
CA GLN A 57 11.39 -4.48 8.46
C GLN A 57 11.09 -5.41 9.65
N GLY A 58 10.11 -5.06 10.49
CA GLY A 58 9.67 -5.93 11.58
C GLY A 58 8.88 -7.15 11.11
N CYS A 59 8.22 -7.08 9.95
CA CYS A 59 7.38 -8.16 9.43
C CYS A 59 8.21 -9.40 9.07
N VAL A 60 9.39 -9.20 8.48
CA VAL A 60 10.27 -10.29 8.00
C VAL A 60 10.92 -11.10 9.15
N ARG A 61 10.78 -10.64 10.40
CA ARG A 61 11.20 -11.42 11.57
C ARG A 61 10.37 -12.69 11.74
N CYS A 62 9.11 -12.64 11.32
CA CYS A 62 8.18 -13.76 11.42
C CYS A 62 7.73 -14.24 10.05
N HIS A 63 7.34 -13.34 9.14
CA HIS A 63 6.86 -13.64 7.78
C HIS A 63 8.00 -13.76 6.77
N ALA A 64 7.74 -14.43 5.64
CA ALA A 64 8.76 -14.75 4.64
C ALA A 64 9.91 -15.62 5.18
N THR A 65 9.62 -16.39 6.24
CA THR A 65 10.51 -17.38 6.84
C THR A 65 10.02 -18.79 6.51
N ALA A 66 10.82 -19.82 6.80
CA ALA A 66 10.39 -21.21 6.64
C ALA A 66 9.17 -21.57 7.49
N ALA A 67 9.00 -20.93 8.66
CA ALA A 67 7.87 -21.17 9.56
C ALA A 67 6.59 -20.43 9.13
N ARG A 68 6.71 -19.35 8.35
CA ARG A 68 5.61 -18.56 7.78
C ARG A 68 5.95 -18.16 6.34
N PRO A 69 5.94 -19.12 5.40
CA PRO A 69 6.29 -18.82 4.02
C PRO A 69 5.23 -17.94 3.38
N LEU A 70 5.65 -17.13 2.42
CA LEU A 70 4.71 -16.39 1.57
C LEU A 70 4.05 -17.35 0.57
N PRO A 71 2.79 -17.12 0.18
CA PRO A 71 2.12 -17.94 -0.84
C PRO A 71 2.85 -17.90 -2.19
N PRO A 72 2.67 -18.93 -3.04
CA PRO A 72 3.13 -18.89 -4.43
C PRO A 72 2.53 -17.69 -5.17
N GLY A 73 3.35 -16.93 -5.90
CA GLY A 73 2.91 -15.74 -6.63
C GLY A 73 2.84 -14.45 -5.80
N HIS A 74 3.24 -14.47 -4.52
CA HIS A 74 3.30 -13.25 -3.72
C HIS A 74 4.35 -12.26 -4.28
N PRO A 75 4.04 -10.96 -4.39
CA PRO A 75 4.97 -9.92 -4.83
C PRO A 75 6.17 -9.75 -3.87
N PRO A 76 7.20 -8.96 -4.22
CA PRO A 76 8.40 -8.78 -3.40
C PRO A 76 8.11 -8.34 -1.95
N LYS A 77 8.97 -8.79 -1.04
CA LYS A 77 8.81 -8.73 0.43
C LYS A 77 8.96 -7.35 1.09
N GLU A 78 9.40 -6.33 0.34
CA GLU A 78 9.78 -5.01 0.90
C GLU A 78 8.61 -4.01 0.96
N GLN A 79 7.38 -4.48 0.73
CA GLN A 79 6.21 -3.63 0.44
C GLN A 79 4.91 -4.16 1.08
N CYS A 80 5.00 -4.77 2.27
CA CYS A 80 3.89 -5.47 2.91
C CYS A 80 2.63 -4.61 3.05
N LEU A 81 2.74 -3.40 3.59
CA LEU A 81 1.62 -2.52 3.97
C LEU A 81 1.01 -1.76 2.78
N PHE A 82 1.56 -1.88 1.56
CA PHE A 82 0.89 -1.36 0.36
C PHE A 82 -0.40 -2.14 0.08
N CYS A 83 -0.36 -3.46 0.25
CA CYS A 83 -1.47 -4.37 0.03
C CYS A 83 -2.10 -4.83 1.35
N HIS A 84 -1.31 -5.10 2.39
CA HIS A 84 -1.76 -5.53 3.72
C HIS A 84 -1.97 -4.34 4.66
N ARG A 85 -2.87 -3.43 4.28
CA ARG A 85 -3.14 -2.23 5.08
C ARG A 85 -3.68 -2.60 6.48
N PRO A 86 -3.39 -1.82 7.52
CA PRO A 86 -4.12 -1.90 8.76
C PRO A 86 -5.62 -1.80 8.49
N ALA A 87 -6.42 -2.60 9.18
CA ALA A 87 -7.87 -2.42 9.14
C ALA A 87 -8.19 -0.94 9.45
N PRO A 88 -9.14 -0.32 8.72
CA PRO A 88 -9.53 1.05 9.02
C PRO A 88 -9.90 1.12 10.49
N ALA A 89 -9.29 2.04 11.24
CA ALA A 89 -9.72 2.31 12.60
C ALA A 89 -11.21 2.61 12.53
N THR A 90 -12.04 1.72 13.07
CA THR A 90 -13.45 2.02 13.30
C THR A 90 -13.47 3.20 14.26
N ARG A 91 -13.66 4.39 13.71
CA ARG A 91 -13.97 5.60 14.47
C ARG A 91 -15.40 5.51 14.96
#